data_AF-A0A7J3NN46-F1
#
_entry.id   AF-A0A7J3NN46-F1
#
_cell.length_a   1.000
_cell.length_b   1.000
_cell.length_c   1.000
_cell.angle_alpha   90.00
_cell.angle_beta   90.00
_cell.angle_gamma   90.00
#
_symmetry.space_group_name_H-M   'P 1'
#
loop_
_entity.id
_entity.type
_entity.pdbx_description
1 polymer ?
#
loop_
_entity_poly.entity_id
_entity_poly.type
_entity_poly.pdbx_seq_one_letter_code
_entity_poly.pdbx_strand_id
1 'polypeptide(L)'
;MNMNVWSLSKEVESGRVKVKALALKSELAKHGLTSEEKVRSAWEMAVREVMKQGNGSHVKITDVRFLNVYCLVEMEVSNGNGKPPRASSWAPQ
;
A
#
# COMPACT_ATOMS: atom_id res chain seq x y z
N MET A 1 3.40 13.64 -7.23
CA MET A 1 1.99 13.80 -6.82
C MET A 1 1.87 13.32 -5.38
N ASN A 2 1.62 14.22 -4.42
CA ASN A 2 1.49 13.84 -3.00
C ASN A 2 0.06 13.39 -2.72
N MET A 3 -0.19 12.07 -2.78
CA MET A 3 -1.36 11.49 -2.12
C MET A 3 -1.12 11.57 -0.61
N ASN A 4 -1.88 12.42 0.08
CA ASN A 4 -1.85 12.50 1.55
C ASN A 4 -2.41 11.19 2.14
N VAL A 5 -1.55 10.19 2.30
CA VAL A 5 -1.83 8.99 3.10
C VAL A 5 -1.91 9.45 4.56
N TRP A 6 -3.09 9.37 5.16
CA TRP A 6 -3.38 9.93 6.48
C TRP A 6 -2.78 9.09 7.62
N SER A 7 -2.64 7.79 7.39
CA SER A 7 -1.92 6.91 8.32
C SER A 7 -1.42 5.68 7.57
N LEU A 8 -0.18 5.30 7.85
CA LEU A 8 0.43 4.06 7.38
C LEU A 8 0.88 3.26 8.60
N SER A 9 0.23 2.11 8.82
CA SER A 9 0.64 1.16 9.85
C SER A 9 1.40 0.00 9.21
N LYS A 10 2.48 -0.43 9.87
CA LYS A 10 3.34 -1.53 9.44
C LYS A 10 3.38 -2.59 10.53
N GLU A 11 2.91 -3.79 10.21
CA GLU A 11 2.99 -4.96 11.08
C GLU A 11 3.95 -5.97 10.45
N VAL A 12 4.99 -6.37 11.18
CA VAL A 12 5.96 -7.36 10.72
C VAL A 12 5.62 -8.69 11.37
N GLU A 13 5.23 -9.67 10.57
CA GLU A 13 4.78 -10.97 11.05
C GLU A 13 5.51 -12.06 10.25
N SER A 14 6.37 -12.84 10.91
CA SER A 14 6.98 -14.07 10.35
C SER A 14 7.54 -13.94 8.92
N GLY A 15 8.28 -12.87 8.64
CA GLY A 15 8.90 -12.64 7.31
C GLY A 15 8.01 -11.96 6.28
N ARG A 16 6.77 -11.63 6.64
CA ARG A 16 5.83 -10.83 5.85
C ARG A 16 5.65 -9.47 6.51
N VAL A 17 5.48 -8.45 5.70
CA VAL A 17 5.17 -7.10 6.16
C VAL A 17 3.76 -6.76 5.71
N LYS A 18 2.83 -6.69 6.66
CA LYS A 18 1.49 -6.16 6.43
C LYS A 18 1.56 -4.64 6.53
N VAL A 19 1.02 -3.96 5.54
CA VAL A 19 0.91 -2.51 5.49
C VAL A 19 -0.57 -2.16 5.39
N LYS A 20 -1.01 -1.27 6.27
CA LYS A 20 -2.36 -0.71 6.26
C LYS A 20 -2.27 0.77 5.98
N ALA A 21 -2.88 1.22 4.88
CA ALA A 21 -2.94 2.61 4.49
C ALA A 21 -4.39 3.12 4.65
N LEU A 22 -4.53 4.27 5.31
CA LEU A 22 -5.81 4.97 5.44
C LEU A 22 -5.75 6.29 4.67
N ALA A 23 -6.79 6.56 3.89
CA ALA A 23 -6.97 7.82 3.17
C ALA A 23 -8.41 8.31 3.33
N LEU A 24 -8.62 9.63 3.33
CA LEU A 24 -9.96 10.20 3.32
C LEU A 24 -10.66 9.96 1.97
N LYS A 25 -11.95 9.61 2.01
CA LYS A 25 -12.76 9.48 0.79
C LYS A 25 -12.84 10.78 0.00
N SER A 26 -12.92 11.92 0.69
CA SER A 26 -12.96 13.24 0.07
C SER A 26 -11.70 13.54 -0.73
N GLU A 27 -10.52 13.14 -0.23
CA GLU A 27 -9.26 13.31 -0.94
C GLU A 27 -9.15 12.36 -2.13
N LEU A 28 -9.54 11.10 -1.97
CA LEU A 28 -9.59 10.14 -3.08
C LEU A 28 -10.54 10.60 -4.20
N ALA A 29 -11.68 11.20 -3.84
CA ALA A 29 -12.64 11.73 -4.80
C ALA A 29 -12.06 12.86 -5.67
N LYS A 30 -11.16 13.71 -5.14
CA LYS A 30 -10.45 14.75 -5.92
C LYS A 30 -9.62 14.15 -7.07
N HIS A 31 -9.22 12.89 -6.93
CA HIS A 31 -8.45 12.14 -7.93
C HIS A 31 -9.32 11.17 -8.74
N GLY A 32 -10.66 11.24 -8.63
CA GLY A 32 -11.58 10.35 -9.36
C GLY A 32 -11.67 8.92 -8.80
N LEU A 33 -11.07 8.67 -7.63
CA LEU A 33 -11.03 7.37 -6.95
C LEU A 33 -12.26 7.21 -6.04
N THR A 34 -13.43 7.14 -6.67
CA THR A 34 -14.73 7.15 -5.98
C THR A 34 -15.30 5.77 -5.64
N SER A 35 -14.59 4.69 -5.96
CA SER A 35 -14.98 3.31 -5.65
C SER A 35 -13.79 2.46 -5.23
N GLU A 36 -14.06 1.40 -4.47
CA GLU A 36 -13.04 0.44 -4.00
C GLU A 36 -12.30 -0.20 -5.18
N GLU A 37 -12.99 -0.53 -6.26
CA GLU A 37 -12.39 -1.12 -7.47
C GLU A 37 -11.39 -0.15 -8.13
N LYS A 38 -11.76 1.14 -8.24
CA LYS A 38 -10.85 2.17 -8.78
C LYS A 38 -9.64 2.37 -7.89
N VAL A 39 -9.82 2.40 -6.57
CA VAL A 39 -8.72 2.49 -5.61
C VAL A 39 -7.80 1.28 -5.73
N ARG A 40 -8.37 0.06 -5.77
CA ARG A 40 -7.60 -1.18 -5.96
C ARG A 40 -6.78 -1.12 -7.24
N SER A 41 -7.39 -0.78 -8.37
CA SER A 41 -6.70 -0.68 -9.66
C SER A 41 -5.57 0.36 -9.64
N ALA A 42 -5.80 1.53 -9.03
CA ALA A 42 -4.78 2.56 -8.88
C ALA A 42 -3.58 2.09 -8.03
N TRP A 43 -3.85 1.40 -6.92
CA TRP A 43 -2.81 0.81 -6.08
C TRP A 43 -2.07 -0.34 -6.79
N GLU A 44 -2.76 -1.19 -7.54
CA GLU A 44 -2.12 -2.27 -8.33
C GLU A 44 -1.18 -1.69 -9.39
N MET A 45 -1.57 -0.62 -10.07
CA MET A 45 -0.70 0.09 -11.02
C MET A 45 0.50 0.69 -10.32
N ALA A 46 0.30 1.43 -9.23
CA ALA A 46 1.40 2.04 -8.47
C ALA A 46 2.39 1.00 -7.95
N VAL A 47 1.88 -0.12 -7.41
CA VAL A 47 2.71 -1.26 -6.97
C VAL A 47 3.50 -1.84 -8.13
N ARG A 48 2.88 -2.06 -9.30
CA ARG A 48 3.60 -2.57 -10.48
C ARG A 48 4.72 -1.62 -10.92
N GLU A 49 4.50 -0.32 -10.87
CA GLU A 49 5.53 0.66 -11.23
C GLU A 49 6.69 0.67 -10.24
N VAL A 50 6.41 0.65 -8.95
CA VAL A 50 7.45 0.59 -7.89
C VAL A 50 8.22 -0.72 -7.96
N MET A 51 7.55 -1.84 -8.25
CA MET A 51 8.17 -3.16 -8.32
C MET A 51 9.02 -3.38 -9.56
N LYS A 52 8.74 -2.70 -10.68
CA LYS A 52 9.65 -2.68 -11.84
C LYS A 52 11.04 -2.15 -11.48
N GLN A 53 11.16 -1.40 -10.39
CA GLN A 53 12.42 -0.85 -9.88
C GLN A 53 13.04 -1.66 -8.72
N GLY A 54 12.39 -2.73 -8.24
CA GLY A 54 12.74 -3.42 -6.99
C GLY A 54 13.26 -4.87 -7.16
N ASN A 55 14.18 -5.27 -6.26
CA ASN A 55 14.87 -6.58 -6.20
C ASN A 55 13.96 -7.75 -5.74
N GLY A 56 12.94 -8.13 -6.51
CA GLY A 56 12.22 -9.41 -6.31
C GLY A 56 11.30 -9.47 -5.09
N SER A 57 10.89 -8.32 -4.56
CA SER A 57 9.79 -8.25 -3.60
C SER A 57 8.45 -8.52 -4.30
N HIS A 58 7.47 -9.03 -3.56
CA HIS A 58 6.10 -9.27 -4.02
C HIS A 58 5.13 -8.56 -3.07
N VAL A 59 4.37 -7.61 -3.62
CA VAL A 59 3.33 -6.86 -2.89
C VAL A 59 2.00 -7.38 -3.41
N LYS A 60 1.14 -7.80 -2.49
CA LYS A 60 -0.22 -8.25 -2.77
C LYS A 60 -1.18 -7.36 -2.00
N ILE A 61 -2.10 -6.70 -2.70
CA ILE A 61 -3.20 -5.97 -2.06
C ILE A 61 -4.21 -7.00 -1.56
N THR A 62 -4.42 -7.03 -0.25
CA THR A 62 -5.27 -8.03 0.43
C THR A 62 -6.69 -7.51 0.62
N ASP A 63 -6.86 -6.23 0.96
CA ASP A 63 -8.18 -5.62 1.15
C ASP A 63 -8.19 -4.16 0.67
N VAL A 64 -9.33 -3.72 0.15
CA VAL A 64 -9.62 -2.31 -0.16
C VAL A 64 -11.06 -2.07 0.25
N ARG A 65 -11.27 -1.20 1.23
CA ARG A 65 -12.59 -1.00 1.82
C ARG A 65 -12.92 0.45 2.12
N PHE A 66 -14.10 0.88 1.71
CA PHE A 66 -14.67 2.19 1.97
C PHE A 66 -15.44 2.16 3.29
N LEU A 67 -14.75 2.53 4.38
CA LEU A 67 -15.37 2.81 5.69
C LEU A 67 -16.10 4.16 5.66
N ASN A 68 -16.85 4.53 6.70
CA ASN A 68 -17.72 5.72 6.69
C ASN A 68 -17.08 6.96 6.00
N VAL A 69 -16.00 7.51 6.56
CA VAL A 69 -15.27 8.68 6.03
C VAL A 69 -13.96 8.31 5.33
N TYR A 70 -13.44 7.09 5.55
CA TYR A 70 -12.11 6.66 5.13
C TYR A 70 -12.16 5.53 4.11
N CYS A 71 -11.10 5.40 3.33
CA CYS A 71 -10.76 4.18 2.61
C CYS A 71 -9.58 3.52 3.31
N LEU A 72 -9.74 2.24 3.66
CA LEU A 72 -8.67 1.37 4.13
C LEU A 72 -8.12 0.58 2.93
N VAL A 73 -6.81 0.49 2.84
CA VAL A 73 -6.10 -0.39 1.92
C VAL A 73 -5.14 -1.23 2.73
N GLU A 74 -5.27 -2.54 2.64
CA GLU A 74 -4.34 -3.49 3.25
C GLU A 74 -3.54 -4.19 2.17
N MET A 75 -2.24 -4.31 2.38
CA MET A 75 -1.35 -5.03 1.48
C MET A 75 -0.30 -5.81 2.26
N GLU A 76 0.12 -6.92 1.68
CA GLU A 76 1.18 -7.77 2.21
C GLU A 76 2.40 -7.68 1.29
N VAL A 77 3.54 -7.36 1.88
CA VAL A 77 4.84 -7.36 1.22
C VAL A 77 5.62 -8.58 1.69
N SER A 78 5.95 -9.45 0.74
CA SER A 78 6.79 -10.62 0.93
C SER A 78 8.03 -10.47 0.05
N ASN A 79 9.13 -11.09 0.46
CA ASN A 79 10.31 -11.19 -0.37
C ASN A 79 10.35 -12.60 -0.95
N GLY A 80 10.72 -12.79 -2.22
CA GLY A 80 10.75 -14.10 -2.88
C GLY A 80 11.61 -15.17 -2.18
N ASN A 81 12.44 -14.77 -1.21
CA ASN A 81 13.27 -15.66 -0.39
C ASN A 81 12.69 -15.98 1.01
N GLY A 82 11.44 -15.63 1.31
CA GLY A 82 10.82 -15.87 2.63
C GLY A 82 11.44 -15.10 3.81
N LYS A 83 12.42 -14.22 3.53
CA LYS A 83 13.02 -13.31 4.50
C LYS A 83 12.29 -11.97 4.48
N PRO A 84 12.02 -11.33 5.63
CA PRO A 84 11.42 -10.00 5.64
C PRO A 84 12.30 -9.02 4.84
N PRO A 85 11.72 -8.10 4.05
CA PRO A 85 12.50 -7.07 3.37
C PRO A 85 13.32 -6.30 4.41
N ARG A 86 14.63 -6.18 4.14
CA ARG A 86 15.60 -5.58 5.06
C ARG A 86 15.14 -4.16 5.41
N ALA A 87 15.00 -3.86 6.70
CA ALA A 87 14.42 -2.60 7.21
C ALA A 87 15.31 -1.35 6.99
N SER A 88 16.29 -1.41 6.10
CA SER A 88 17.37 -0.43 6.00
C SER A 88 17.39 0.22 4.62
N SER A 89 16.44 1.12 4.34
CA SER A 89 16.59 2.18 3.31
C SER A 89 15.60 3.35 3.41
N TRP A 90 14.66 3.37 4.35
CA TRP A 90 13.68 4.47 4.48
C TRP A 90 13.83 5.22 5.81
N ALA A 91 15.07 5.48 6.22
CA ALA A 91 15.33 6.56 7.16
C ALA A 91 15.41 7.86 6.34
N PRO A 92 14.64 8.91 6.66
CA PRO A 92 14.91 10.22 6.08
C PRO A 92 16.34 10.63 6.49
N GLN A 93 17.13 11.09 5.51
CA GLN A 93 18.31 11.90 5.83
C GLN A 93 17.87 13.25 6.36
#